data_AF-A0A838Q9T8-F1
#
_entry.id   AF-A0A838Q9T8-F1
#
_cell.length_a   1.000
_cell.length_b   1.000
_cell.length_c   1.000
_cell.angle_alpha   90.00
_cell.angle_beta   90.00
_cell.angle_gamma   90.00
#
_symmetry.space_group_name_H-M   'P 1'
#
loop_
_entity.id
_entity.type
_entity.pdbx_description
1 polymer ?
#
loop_
_entity_poly.entity_id
_entity_poly.type
_entity_poly.pdbx_seq_one_letter_code
_entity_poly.pdbx_strand_id
1 'polypeptide(L)' 'VSRTVEFDSFVVERCTITMKKPIARVARDGEIETMSTPLEYRIERDMLHVVVAAAGGESSDAPAPS' A
#
# COMPACT_ATOMS: atom_id res chain seq x y z
N VAL A 1 2.60 -4.81 30.81
CA VAL A 1 2.73 -3.55 30.05
C VAL A 1 2.90 -3.93 28.59
N SER A 2 1.87 -3.74 27.77
CA SER A 2 1.95 -3.92 26.32
C SER A 2 2.71 -2.74 25.72
N ARG A 3 3.84 -3.02 25.04
CA ARG A 3 4.60 -2.00 24.31
C ARG A 3 3.83 -1.66 23.04
N THR A 4 3.26 -0.46 22.97
CA THR A 4 2.67 0.04 21.71
C THR A 4 3.78 0.16 20.68
N VAL A 5 3.62 -0.52 19.55
CA VAL A 5 4.55 -0.40 18.42
C VAL A 5 4.22 0.91 17.72
N GLU A 6 5.18 1.83 17.68
CA GLU A 6 5.06 3.05 16.88
C GLU A 6 5.27 2.68 15.40
N PHE A 7 4.40 3.19 14.53
CA PHE A 7 4.40 2.87 13.10
C PHE A 7 4.55 4.16 12.30
N ASP A 8 5.62 4.22 11.52
CA ASP A 8 5.80 5.28 10.54
C ASP A 8 5.10 4.91 9.23
N SER A 9 4.34 5.86 8.67
CA SER A 9 3.62 5.67 7.41
C SER A 9 3.95 6.79 6.44
N PHE A 10 4.44 6.42 5.26
CA PHE A 10 4.78 7.34 4.19
C PHE A 10 4.25 6.81 2.86
N VAL A 11 3.74 7.70 2.01
CA VAL A 11 3.44 7.41 0.60
C VAL A 11 4.64 7.84 -0.22
N VAL A 12 5.23 6.92 -0.98
CA VAL A 12 6.44 7.14 -1.77
C VAL A 12 6.31 6.57 -3.17
N GLU A 13 6.88 7.24 -4.17
CA GLU A 13 6.90 6.76 -5.57
C GLU A 13 7.84 5.57 -5.77
N ARG A 14 8.93 5.49 -4.99
CA ARG A 14 9.92 4.42 -5.04
C ARG A 14 10.32 3.99 -3.63
N CYS A 15 10.56 2.69 -3.45
CA CYS A 15 11.00 2.11 -2.19
C CYS A 15 12.00 0.98 -2.47
N THR A 16 13.10 0.95 -1.71
CA THR A 16 14.05 -0.16 -1.72
C THR A 16 14.11 -0.77 -0.33
N ILE A 17 13.85 -2.07 -0.23
CA ILE A 17 13.92 -2.82 1.03
C ILE A 17 15.15 -3.72 0.98
N THR A 18 16.11 -3.43 1.85
CA THR A 18 17.31 -4.27 2.05
C THR A 18 17.12 -5.15 3.27
N MET A 19 17.64 -6.37 3.21
CA MET A 19 17.63 -7.31 4.32
C MET A 19 19.02 -7.91 4.51
N LYS A 20 19.31 -8.39 5.71
CA LYS A 20 20.60 -9.03 6.01
C LYS A 20 20.83 -10.31 5.20
N LYS A 21 19.75 -11.03 4.84
CA LYS A 21 19.82 -12.26 4.05
C LYS A 21 19.56 -11.93 2.58
N PRO A 22 20.29 -12.59 1.65
CA PRO A 22 20.12 -12.35 0.21
C PRO A 22 18.80 -12.90 -0.34
N ILE A 23 18.11 -13.77 0.40
CA ILE A 23 16.84 -14.39 0.02
C ILE A 23 15.81 -14.16 1.14
N ALA A 24 14.61 -13.74 0.77
CA ALA A 24 13.50 -13.47 1.67
C ALA A 24 12.22 -14.16 1.19
N ARG A 25 11.36 -14.54 2.15
CA ARG A 25 9.98 -14.94 1.87
C ARG A 25 9.10 -13.71 2.00
N VAL A 26 8.47 -13.31 0.91
CA VAL A 26 7.68 -12.08 0.82
C VAL A 26 6.23 -12.47 0.56
N ALA A 27 5.31 -11.92 1.36
CA ALA A 27 3.89 -12.01 1.06
C ALA A 27 3.53 -10.90 0.07
N ARG A 28 3.12 -11.26 -1.15
CA ARG A 28 2.71 -10.35 -2.22
C ARG A 28 1.35 -10.79 -2.75
N ASP A 29 0.38 -9.87 -2.76
CA ASP A 29 -0.98 -10.11 -3.24
C ASP A 29 -1.67 -11.37 -2.67
N GLY A 30 -1.36 -11.70 -1.41
CA GLY A 30 -1.92 -12.86 -0.70
C GLY A 30 -1.11 -14.16 -0.87
N GLU A 31 -0.09 -14.18 -1.72
CA GLU A 31 0.77 -15.34 -1.94
C GLU A 31 2.14 -15.16 -1.28
N ILE A 32 2.78 -16.27 -0.88
CA ILE A 32 4.14 -16.23 -0.31
C ILE A 32 5.14 -16.66 -1.38
N GLU A 33 5.99 -15.73 -1.79
CA GLU A 33 7.03 -15.93 -2.79
C GLU A 33 8.43 -15.87 -2.16
N THR A 34 9.39 -16.58 -2.76
CA THR A 34 10.81 -16.48 -2.37
C THR A 34 11.52 -15.55 -3.35
N MET A 35 12.07 -14.43 -2.86
CA MET A 35 12.67 -13.39 -3.69
C MET A 35 14.09 -13.05 -3.22
N SER A 36 14.95 -12.63 -4.16
CA SER A 36 16.26 -12.07 -3.83
C SER A 36 16.15 -10.62 -3.37
N THR A 37 17.01 -10.23 -2.44
CA THR A 37 17.11 -8.85 -1.95
C THR A 37 18.31 -8.13 -2.60
N PRO A 38 18.26 -6.79 -2.79
CA PRO A 38 17.20 -5.86 -2.37
C PRO A 38 15.89 -6.04 -3.16
N LEU A 39 14.77 -5.69 -2.51
CA LEU A 39 13.47 -5.57 -3.18
C LEU A 39 13.30 -4.13 -3.62
N GLU A 40 13.06 -3.91 -4.91
CA GLU A 40 12.88 -2.58 -5.49
C GLU A 40 11.44 -2.43 -6.00
N TYR A 41 10.73 -1.45 -5.46
CA TYR A 41 9.35 -1.14 -5.79
C TYR A 41 9.25 0.27 -6.36
N ARG A 42 8.35 0.41 -7.34
CA ARG A 42 7.92 1.70 -7.90
C ARG A 42 6.42 1.68 -8.14
N ILE A 43 5.76 2.82 -7.95
CA ILE A 43 4.36 2.98 -8.32
C ILE A 43 4.30 3.28 -9.82
N GLU A 44 3.75 2.34 -10.60
CA GLU A 44 3.42 2.60 -11.99
C GLU A 44 2.05 3.26 -12.10
N ARG A 45 2.03 4.46 -12.66
CA ARG A 45 0.81 5.23 -12.88
C ARG A 45 0.08 4.73 -14.11
N ASP A 46 -1.25 4.67 -14.00
CA ASP A 46 -2.14 4.31 -15.10
C ASP A 46 -1.83 2.95 -15.74
N MET A 47 -1.23 2.02 -14.98
CA MET A 47 -0.85 0.70 -15.49
C MET A 47 -2.06 -0.20 -15.81
N LEU A 48 -3.18 0.03 -15.11
CA LEU A 48 -4.40 -0.75 -15.24
C LEU A 48 -5.60 0.16 -15.38
N HIS A 49 -6.49 -0.15 -16.33
CA HIS A 49 -7.81 0.45 -16.43
C HIS A 49 -8.81 -0.44 -15.69
N VAL A 50 -9.38 0.09 -14.60
CA VAL A 50 -10.31 -0.65 -13.76
C VAL A 50 -11.73 -0.16 -14.00
N VAL A 51 -12.66 -1.07 -14.26
CA VAL A 51 -14.09 -0.76 -14.31
C VAL A 51 -14.59 -0.66 -12.87
N VAL A 52 -15.03 0.52 -12.48
CA VAL A 52 -15.66 0.78 -11.18
C VAL A 52 -17.14 1.06 -11.37
N ALA A 53 -17.96 0.63 -10.40
CA ALA A 53 -19.35 1.09 -10.37
C ALA A 53 -19.36 2.62 -10.25
N ALA A 54 -20.30 3.27 -10.94
CA ALA A 54 -20.52 4.69 -10.74
C ALA A 54 -20.80 4.90 -9.24
N ALA A 55 -19.97 5.70 -8.58
CA ALA A 55 -20.25 6.12 -7.21
C ALA A 55 -21.63 6.80 -7.24
N GLY A 56 -22.64 6.16 -6.66
CA GLY A 56 -23.89 6.84 -6.36
C GLY A 56 -23.50 8.03 -5.51
N GLY A 57 -23.68 9.24 -6.06
CA GLY A 57 -23.12 10.45 -5.48
C GLY A 57 -23.50 10.57 -4.01
N GLU A 58 -22.51 10.50 -3.13
CA GLU A 58 -22.64 11.15 -1.84
C GLU A 58 -22.62 12.65 -2.13
N SER A 59 -23.79 13.19 -2.47
CA SER A 59 -24.06 14.61 -2.31
C SER A 59 -23.92 14.90 -0.82
N SER A 60 -22.75 15.39 -0.43
CA SER A 60 -22.56 16.14 0.81
C SER A 60 -23.33 17.45 0.66
N ASP A 61 -24.64 17.37 0.86
CA ASP A 61 -25.53 18.51 1.10
C ASP A 61 -26.21 18.28 2.45
N ALA A 62 -25.40 18.33 3.50
CA ALA A 62 -25.91 18.47 4.86
C ALA A 62 -25.94 19.98 5.16
N PRO A 63 -27.12 20.61 5.35
CA PRO A 63 -27.16 21.98 5.79
C PRO A 63 -26.57 22.07 7.21
N ALA A 64 -25.73 23.09 7.44
CA ALA A 64 -25.16 23.38 8.76
C ALA A 64 -26.29 23.50 9.81
N PRO A 65 -26.14 22.92 11.01
CA PRO A 65 -27.12 23.12 12.07
C PRO A 65 -27.15 24.59 12.50
N SER A 66 -28.36 25.13 12.61
CA SER A 66 -28.70 26.50 13.02
C SER A 66 -28.15 26.90 14.39
#